data_AF-S8CGP8-F1
#
_entry.id   AF-S8CGP8-F1
#
_cell.length_a   1.000
_cell.length_b   1.000
_cell.length_c   1.000
_cell.angle_alpha   90.00
_cell.angle_beta   90.00
_cell.angle_gamma   90.00
#
_symmetry.space_group_name_H-M   'P 1'
#
loop_
_entity.id
_entity.type
_entity.pdbx_description
1 polymer ?
#
loop_
_entity_poly.entity_id
_entity_poly.type
_entity_poly.pdbx_seq_one_letter_code
_entity_poly.pdbx_strand_id
1 'polypeptide(L)'
;STSNRTLDQQCTVTRPGLAPIASSLAVELLVGMVHHPRGLTAEAEFDGSPLGTVPHQIRGSLFEFSQSSMIGYASSTCTACSYAVVDEYRKRGLDFVVEAMSNPTYLEDLTGLTSLNSSSAHLDWADDDDDDECYEL
;
A
#
# COMPACT_ATOMS: atom_id res chain seq x y z
N SER A 1 -3.59 1.78 13.65
CA SER A 1 -2.59 2.24 14.64
C SER A 1 -1.23 2.39 13.96
N THR A 2 -0.71 3.60 13.91
CA THR A 2 0.62 3.95 13.38
C THR A 2 1.74 3.71 14.40
N SER A 3 1.41 3.43 15.67
CA SER A 3 2.38 3.34 16.77
C SER A 3 3.33 2.14 16.70
N ASN A 4 3.03 1.09 15.94
CA ASN A 4 3.81 -0.16 15.94
C ASN A 4 4.53 -0.47 14.61
N ARG A 5 4.69 0.50 13.70
CA ARG A 5 5.36 0.27 12.41
C ARG A 5 6.18 1.49 12.02
N THR A 6 7.40 1.28 11.53
CA THR A 6 8.33 2.37 11.12
C THR A 6 8.11 2.82 9.67
N LEU A 7 7.43 2.02 8.85
CA LEU A 7 7.17 2.37 7.45
C LEU A 7 6.14 3.50 7.36
N ASP A 8 6.50 4.55 6.61
CA ASP A 8 5.66 5.74 6.37
C ASP A 8 5.26 6.51 7.64
N GLN A 9 6.07 6.42 8.71
CA GLN A 9 5.90 7.27 9.89
C GLN A 9 6.67 8.58 9.74
N GLN A 10 6.05 9.67 10.19
CA GLN A 10 6.75 10.93 10.39
C GLN A 10 7.84 10.75 11.44
N CYS A 11 8.99 11.41 11.23
CA CYS A 11 10.13 11.36 12.14
C CYS A 11 10.79 9.97 12.30
N THR A 12 10.65 9.07 11.32
CA THR A 12 11.34 7.78 11.32
C THR A 12 12.84 7.96 11.09
N VAL A 13 13.67 7.44 12.00
CA VAL A 13 15.10 7.27 11.76
C VAL A 13 15.28 6.05 10.83
N THR A 14 15.78 6.28 9.62
CA THR A 14 16.01 5.23 8.63
C THR A 14 17.49 4.89 8.52
N ARG A 15 17.82 3.63 8.18
CA ARG A 15 19.20 3.26 7.85
C ARG A 15 19.65 4.09 6.64
N PRO A 16 20.83 4.76 6.66
CA PRO A 16 21.23 5.67 5.58
C PRO A 16 21.24 5.07 4.17
N GLY A 17 21.43 3.75 4.04
CA GLY A 17 21.39 3.05 2.76
C GLY A 17 19.99 2.88 2.14
N LEU A 18 18.90 3.06 2.90
CA LEU A 18 17.54 2.85 2.39
C LEU A 18 17.14 3.91 1.35
N ALA A 19 17.40 5.19 1.65
CA ALA A 19 16.96 6.28 0.77
C ALA A 19 17.63 6.22 -0.62
N PRO A 20 18.95 5.99 -0.76
CA PRO A 20 19.58 5.82 -2.07
C PRO A 20 19.04 4.63 -2.86
N ILE A 21 18.83 3.47 -2.20
CA ILE A 21 18.29 2.27 -2.88
C ILE A 21 16.87 2.54 -3.38
N ALA A 22 15.98 3.04 -2.52
CA ALA A 22 14.61 3.38 -2.90
C ALA A 22 14.57 4.42 -4.04
N SER A 23 15.44 5.44 -3.97
CA SER A 23 15.54 6.48 -5.01
C SER A 23 16.01 5.90 -6.34
N SER A 24 17.05 5.05 -6.34
CA SER A 24 17.55 4.40 -7.54
C SER A 24 16.50 3.50 -8.20
N LEU A 25 15.79 2.69 -7.41
CA LEU A 25 14.70 1.84 -7.88
C LEU A 25 13.55 2.66 -8.47
N ALA A 26 13.18 3.78 -7.84
CA ALA A 26 12.12 4.65 -8.34
C ALA A 26 12.50 5.29 -9.69
N VAL A 27 13.75 5.71 -9.86
CA VAL A 27 14.24 6.26 -11.13
C VAL A 27 14.29 5.18 -12.21
N GLU A 28 14.85 4.01 -11.92
CA GLU A 28 14.89 2.90 -12.89
C GLU A 28 13.48 2.45 -13.31
N LEU A 29 12.55 2.37 -12.35
CA LEU A 29 11.15 2.07 -12.65
C LEU A 29 10.53 3.12 -13.57
N LEU A 30 10.77 4.41 -13.30
CA LEU A 30 10.27 5.50 -14.15
C LEU A 30 10.85 5.42 -15.56
N VAL A 31 12.15 5.20 -15.71
CA VAL A 31 12.81 5.05 -17.01
C VAL A 31 12.23 3.83 -17.75
N GLY A 32 12.06 2.70 -17.06
CA GLY A 32 11.44 1.50 -17.59
C GLY A 32 10.00 1.73 -18.08
N MET A 33 9.19 2.43 -17.29
CA MET A 33 7.81 2.82 -17.64
C MET A 33 7.76 3.70 -18.88
N VAL A 34 8.60 4.74 -18.96
CA VAL A 34 8.59 5.69 -20.09
C VAL A 34 9.04 5.04 -21.40
N HIS A 35 9.95 4.06 -21.33
CA HIS A 35 10.43 3.33 -22.52
C HIS A 35 9.56 2.11 -22.88
N HIS A 36 8.66 1.68 -22.00
CA HIS A 36 7.76 0.57 -22.30
C HIS A 36 6.76 0.97 -23.40
N PRO A 37 6.48 0.13 -24.42
CA PRO A 37 5.56 0.48 -25.51
C PRO A 37 4.15 0.87 -25.06
N ARG A 38 3.71 0.33 -23.93
CA ARG A 38 2.42 0.64 -23.28
C ARG A 38 2.48 1.78 -22.26
N GLY A 39 3.65 2.35 -21.99
CA GLY A 39 3.82 3.47 -21.06
C GLY A 39 3.20 3.21 -19.68
N LEU A 40 2.36 4.15 -19.23
CA LEU A 40 1.59 4.06 -17.98
C LEU A 40 0.62 2.86 -17.91
N THR A 41 0.31 2.22 -19.04
CA THR A 41 -0.59 1.06 -19.13
C THR A 41 0.16 -0.26 -19.30
N ALA A 42 1.46 -0.26 -18.99
CA ALA A 42 2.28 -1.48 -18.91
C ALA A 42 1.74 -2.43 -17.85
N GLU A 43 1.79 -3.73 -18.14
CA GLU A 43 1.40 -4.78 -17.20
C GLU A 43 2.61 -5.16 -16.34
N ALA A 44 2.38 -5.36 -15.04
CA ALA A 44 3.44 -5.43 -14.04
C ALA A 44 4.47 -6.57 -14.24
N GLU A 45 4.02 -7.69 -14.81
CA GLU A 45 4.81 -8.91 -15.00
C GLU A 45 5.18 -9.16 -16.47
N PHE A 46 4.83 -8.25 -17.37
CA PHE A 46 5.10 -8.43 -18.79
C PHE A 46 6.44 -7.81 -19.18
N ASP A 47 7.32 -8.63 -19.76
CA ASP A 47 8.60 -8.18 -20.30
C ASP A 47 8.42 -7.64 -21.72
N GLY A 48 7.94 -6.40 -21.80
CA GLY A 48 7.69 -5.69 -23.06
C GLY A 48 8.60 -4.48 -23.29
N SER A 49 9.41 -4.11 -22.31
CA SER A 49 10.33 -2.97 -22.38
C SER A 49 11.76 -3.45 -22.66
N PRO A 50 12.55 -2.73 -23.47
CA PRO A 50 13.97 -3.04 -23.64
C PRO A 50 14.80 -2.94 -22.35
N LEU A 51 14.22 -2.40 -21.27
CA LEU A 51 14.84 -2.22 -19.96
C LEU A 51 14.38 -3.26 -18.92
N GLY A 52 13.61 -4.26 -19.34
CA GLY A 52 13.09 -5.32 -18.48
C GLY A 52 11.68 -5.06 -17.96
N THR A 53 11.32 -5.74 -16.88
CA THR A 53 9.98 -5.69 -16.31
C THR A 53 9.69 -4.36 -15.59
N VAL A 54 8.42 -3.99 -15.55
CA VAL A 54 7.94 -2.75 -14.92
C VAL A 54 7.02 -3.13 -13.75
N PRO A 55 7.56 -3.49 -12.57
CA PRO A 55 6.77 -4.00 -11.47
C PRO A 55 5.81 -2.94 -10.90
N HIS A 56 4.63 -3.36 -10.46
CA HIS A 56 3.65 -2.47 -9.83
C HIS A 56 4.11 -1.97 -8.46
N GLN A 57 4.65 -2.85 -7.61
CA GLN A 57 5.20 -2.49 -6.31
C GLN A 57 6.53 -3.21 -6.11
N ILE A 58 7.51 -2.51 -5.52
CA ILE A 58 8.78 -3.10 -5.08
C ILE A 58 8.88 -2.91 -3.57
N ARG A 59 9.10 -3.99 -2.82
CA ARG A 59 9.41 -3.93 -1.39
C ARG A 59 10.77 -4.55 -1.13
N GLY A 60 11.60 -3.84 -0.37
CA GLY A 60 12.96 -4.26 -0.05
C GLY A 60 13.20 -4.37 1.45
N SER A 61 14.06 -5.32 1.83
CA SER A 61 14.58 -5.48 3.19
C SER A 61 16.10 -5.41 3.18
N LEU A 62 16.67 -4.44 3.91
CA LEU A 62 18.12 -4.38 4.12
C LEU A 62 18.63 -5.35 5.18
N PHE A 63 17.74 -5.98 5.95
CA PHE A 63 18.16 -7.00 6.90
C PHE A 63 18.46 -8.31 6.17
N GLU A 64 17.57 -8.70 5.27
CA GLU A 64 17.69 -9.92 4.45
C GLU A 64 18.44 -9.70 3.14
N PHE A 65 18.71 -8.44 2.78
CA PHE A 65 19.19 -8.06 1.45
C PHE A 65 18.31 -8.60 0.32
N SER A 66 16.99 -8.59 0.55
CA SER A 66 15.97 -9.11 -0.35
C SER A 66 15.14 -7.99 -0.98
N GLN A 67 14.66 -8.22 -2.20
CA GLN A 67 13.69 -7.37 -2.88
C GLN A 67 12.62 -8.25 -3.51
N SER A 68 11.35 -7.88 -3.36
CA SER A 68 10.22 -8.60 -3.95
C SER A 68 9.29 -7.63 -4.68
N SER A 69 8.81 -8.06 -5.84
CA SER A 69 7.76 -7.38 -6.59
C SER A 69 6.39 -7.91 -6.22
N MET A 70 5.39 -7.03 -6.18
CA MET A 70 4.00 -7.40 -5.91
C MET A 70 3.02 -6.65 -6.80
N ILE A 71 1.86 -7.26 -7.00
CA ILE A 71 0.73 -6.66 -7.68
C ILE A 71 -0.37 -6.36 -6.64
N GLY A 72 -0.70 -5.08 -6.48
CA GLY A 72 -1.92 -4.65 -5.79
C GLY A 72 -3.08 -4.51 -6.77
N TYR A 73 -4.28 -4.91 -6.35
CA TYR A 73 -5.51 -4.67 -7.12
C TYR A 73 -6.29 -3.50 -6.52
N ALA A 74 -6.99 -2.75 -7.37
CA ALA A 74 -7.87 -1.69 -6.90
C ALA A 74 -9.04 -2.28 -6.09
N SER A 75 -9.29 -1.71 -4.92
CA SER A 75 -10.43 -2.09 -4.08
C SER A 75 -11.57 -1.07 -4.22
N SER A 76 -12.81 -1.57 -4.26
CA SER A 76 -14.01 -0.73 -4.23
C SER A 76 -14.14 0.07 -2.93
N THR A 77 -13.49 -0.37 -1.85
CA THR A 77 -13.52 0.29 -0.53
C THR A 77 -12.28 1.15 -0.23
N CYS A 78 -11.41 1.35 -1.22
CA CYS A 78 -10.21 2.18 -1.05
C CYS A 78 -10.57 3.65 -0.77
N THR A 79 -10.04 4.20 0.34
CA THR A 79 -10.24 5.60 0.76
C THR A 79 -9.59 6.65 -0.14
N ALA A 80 -8.82 6.22 -1.15
CA ALA A 80 -8.15 7.10 -2.11
C ALA A 80 -8.65 6.96 -3.55
N CYS A 81 -8.74 5.74 -4.09
CA CYS A 81 -9.01 5.51 -5.51
C CYS A 81 -10.37 4.87 -5.82
N SER A 82 -11.22 4.62 -4.82
CA SER A 82 -12.56 4.08 -5.06
C SER A 82 -13.40 5.04 -5.90
N TYR A 83 -14.38 4.48 -6.63
CA TYR A 83 -15.28 5.27 -7.46
C TYR A 83 -16.04 6.34 -6.65
N ALA A 84 -16.48 6.00 -5.43
CA ALA A 84 -17.17 6.93 -4.54
C ALA A 84 -16.32 8.17 -4.21
N VAL A 85 -15.04 7.97 -3.88
CA VAL A 85 -14.10 9.06 -3.57
C VAL A 85 -13.82 9.93 -4.79
N VAL A 86 -13.57 9.31 -5.96
CA VAL A 86 -13.27 10.04 -7.19
C VAL A 86 -14.48 10.84 -7.67
N ASP A 87 -15.69 10.28 -7.55
CA ASP A 87 -16.93 10.95 -7.95
C ASP A 87 -17.26 12.13 -7.03
N GLU A 88 -17.12 11.98 -5.70
CA GLU A 88 -17.31 13.08 -4.75
C GLU A 88 -16.29 14.20 -4.95
N TYR A 89 -15.01 13.85 -5.17
CA TYR A 89 -13.99 14.86 -5.48
C TYR A 89 -14.32 15.62 -6.77
N ARG A 90 -14.85 14.97 -7.80
CA ARG A 90 -15.25 15.64 -9.05
C ARG A 90 -16.43 16.60 -8.87
N LYS A 91 -17.36 16.30 -7.96
CA LYS A 91 -18.54 17.14 -7.70
C LYS A 91 -18.24 18.32 -6.80
N ARG A 92 -17.52 18.09 -5.70
CA ARG A 92 -17.32 19.06 -4.61
C ARG A 92 -15.93 19.70 -4.61
N GLY A 93 -14.96 19.11 -5.30
CA GLY A 93 -13.60 19.65 -5.41
C GLY A 93 -12.92 19.82 -4.06
N LEU A 94 -12.46 21.04 -3.77
CA LEU A 94 -11.69 21.35 -2.56
C LEU A 94 -12.52 21.24 -1.27
N ASP A 95 -13.83 21.49 -1.31
CA ASP A 95 -14.67 21.40 -0.11
C ASP A 95 -14.68 19.97 0.46
N PHE A 96 -14.67 18.98 -0.43
CA PHE A 96 -14.53 17.57 -0.05
C PHE A 96 -13.17 17.29 0.59
N VAL A 97 -12.07 17.85 0.05
CA VAL A 97 -10.72 17.65 0.60
C VAL A 97 -10.61 18.23 2.00
N VAL A 98 -11.12 19.46 2.21
CA VAL A 98 -11.09 20.11 3.53
C VAL A 98 -11.90 19.32 4.55
N GLU A 99 -13.08 18.82 4.15
CA GLU A 99 -13.90 17.98 5.02
C GLU A 99 -13.21 16.66 5.36
N ALA A 100 -12.62 15.99 4.37
CA ALA A 100 -11.88 14.74 4.57
C ALA A 100 -10.65 14.91 5.48
N MET A 101 -9.97 16.06 5.40
CA MET A 101 -8.85 16.37 6.31
C MET A 101 -9.31 16.71 7.73
N SER A 102 -10.52 17.27 7.87
CA SER A 102 -11.06 17.67 9.17
C SER A 102 -11.69 16.50 9.93
N ASN A 103 -12.28 15.55 9.22
CA ASN A 103 -13.00 14.42 9.78
C ASN A 103 -12.29 13.10 9.46
N PRO A 104 -11.63 12.45 10.44
CA PRO A 104 -10.82 11.26 10.19
C PRO A 104 -11.62 10.04 9.72
N THR A 105 -12.90 9.92 10.07
CA THR A 105 -13.77 8.78 9.70
C THR A 105 -14.49 8.98 8.37
N TYR A 106 -14.53 10.21 7.84
CA TYR A 106 -15.38 10.57 6.71
C TYR A 106 -15.12 9.73 5.46
N LEU A 107 -13.84 9.49 5.15
CA LEU A 107 -13.47 8.67 3.99
C LEU A 107 -13.82 7.19 4.21
N GLU A 108 -13.70 6.68 5.44
CA GLU A 108 -14.03 5.28 5.75
C GLU A 108 -15.54 5.04 5.63
N ASP A 109 -16.35 6.01 6.07
CA ASP A 109 -17.80 5.97 5.96
C ASP A 109 -18.25 6.06 4.49
N LEU A 110 -17.64 6.97 3.72
CA LEU A 110 -17.94 7.14 2.29
C LEU A 110 -17.64 5.88 1.47
N THR A 111 -16.56 5.18 1.78
CA THR A 111 -16.15 3.98 1.03
C THR A 111 -16.73 2.68 1.59
N GLY A 112 -17.52 2.76 2.67
CA GLY A 112 -18.07 1.60 3.38
C GLY A 112 -17.01 0.79 4.13
N LEU A 113 -15.79 1.31 4.28
CA LEU A 113 -14.71 0.66 5.01
C LEU A 113 -15.07 0.49 6.49
N THR A 114 -15.81 1.44 7.08
CA THR A 114 -16.33 1.34 8.46
C THR A 114 -17.18 0.08 8.64
N SER A 115 -18.05 -0.20 7.67
CA SER A 115 -18.92 -1.39 7.71
C SER A 115 -18.11 -2.68 7.58
N LEU A 116 -17.11 -2.72 6.68
CA LEU A 116 -16.22 -3.87 6.55
C LEU A 116 -15.47 -4.16 7.85
N ASN A 117 -14.92 -3.12 8.48
CA ASN A 117 -14.15 -3.27 9.72
C ASN A 117 -15.03 -3.81 10.88
N SER A 118 -16.27 -3.34 10.99
CA SER A 118 -17.22 -3.88 11.97
C SER A 118 -17.59 -5.34 11.74
N SER A 119 -17.71 -5.77 10.47
CA SER A 119 -18.01 -7.16 10.14
C SER A 119 -16.84 -8.09 10.43
N SER A 120 -15.59 -7.64 10.22
CA SER A 120 -14.40 -8.43 10.55
C SER A 120 -14.16 -8.57 12.05
N ALA A 121 -14.55 -7.57 12.87
CA ALA A 121 -14.42 -7.64 14.32
C ALA A 121 -15.32 -8.71 14.97
N HIS A 122 -16.36 -9.18 14.27
CA HIS A 122 -17.23 -10.27 14.75
C HIS A 122 -16.60 -11.67 14.51
N LEU A 123 -15.54 -11.77 13.70
CA LEU A 123 -14.86 -13.02 13.38
C LEU A 123 -13.63 -13.26 14.27
N ASP A 124 -13.65 -12.75 15.51
CA ASP A 124 -12.56 -12.99 16.46
C ASP A 124 -12.42 -14.48 16.71
N TRP A 125 -11.20 -14.97 16.54
CA TRP A 125 -10.84 -16.38 16.56
C TRP A 125 -11.13 -16.92 17.96
N ALA A 126 -11.89 -18.01 18.07
CA ALA A 126 -11.99 -18.71 19.34
C ALA A 126 -10.56 -19.12 19.76
N ASP A 127 -10.09 -18.58 20.88
CA ASP A 127 -8.85 -18.99 21.53
C ASP A 127 -8.95 -20.49 21.88
N ASP A 128 -8.47 -21.37 20.98
CA ASP A 128 -8.09 -22.72 21.36
C ASP A 128 -6.74 -22.61 22.08
N ASP A 129 -6.80 -22.29 23.38
CA ASP A 129 -5.72 -22.53 24.34
C ASP A 129 -5.49 -24.06 24.43
N ASP A 130 -4.66 -24.62 23.54
CA ASP A 130 -4.12 -25.97 23.67
C ASP A 130 -2.64 -25.90 24.08
N ASP A 131 -2.35 -26.54 25.21
CA ASP A 131 -1.11 -26.59 25.98
C ASP A 131 0.14 -27.01 25.17
N ASP A 132 1.21 -26.20 25.21
CA ASP A 132 2.56 -26.63 24.80
C ASP A 132 3.49 -26.74 26.03
N GLU A 133 3.60 -27.98 26.52
CA GLU A 133 4.55 -28.44 27.53
C GLU A 133 5.98 -28.44 26.94
N CYS A 134 6.84 -27.52 27.39
CA CYS A 134 8.23 -27.40 26.98
C CYS A 134 9.05 -28.67 27.32
N TYR A 135 9.58 -29.36 26.32
CA TYR A 135 10.74 -30.24 26.49
C TYR A 135 12.00 -29.57 25.92
N GLU A 136 12.98 -29.28 26.78
CA GLU A 136 14.33 -28.86 26.41
C GLU A 136 15.14 -30.04 25.84
N LEU A 137 15.92 -29.79 24.79
CA LEU A 137 17.14 -30.51 24.43
C LEU A 137 18.24 -29.52 24.03
#